data_AF-A0A0G4PIU4-F1
#
_entry.id   AF-A0A0G4PIU4-F1
#
_cell.length_a   1.000
_cell.length_b   1.000
_cell.length_c   1.000
_cell.angle_alpha   90.00
_cell.angle_beta   90.00
_cell.angle_gamma   90.00
#
_symmetry.space_group_name_H-M   'P 1'
#
loop_
_entity.id
_entity.type
_entity.pdbx_description
1 polymer ?
#
loop_
_entity_poly.entity_id
_entity_poly.type
_entity_poly.pdbx_seq_one_letter_code
_entity_poly.pdbx_strand_id
1 'polypeptide(L)' 'MASVFQQKTGKSIPSTFQFLCSIFMASMKDMGYMFKWFHDGGYKADIPELRRINPGLKDFGTWLERDSEFRR' A
#
# COMPACT_ATOMS: atom_id res chain seq x y z
N MET A 1 -1.24 -7.31 -4.28
CA MET A 1 -0.60 -6.86 -3.03
C MET A 1 -0.47 -8.00 -2.02
N ALA A 2 -1.57 -8.65 -1.61
CA ALA A 2 -1.53 -9.77 -0.64
C ALA A 2 -0.62 -10.94 -1.05
N SER A 3 -0.69 -11.36 -2.32
CA SER A 3 0.18 -12.40 -2.87
C SER A 3 1.67 -12.01 -2.77
N VAL A 4 2.03 -10.80 -3.21
CA VAL A 4 3.41 -10.29 -3.15
C VAL A 4 3.88 -10.21 -1.70
N PHE A 5 3.05 -9.72 -0.78
CA PHE A 5 3.39 -9.65 0.64
C PHE A 5 3.68 -11.04 1.23
N GLN A 6 2.78 -12.01 0.98
CA GLN A 6 2.96 -13.39 1.45
C GLN A 6 4.20 -14.04 0.83
N GLN A 7 4.45 -13.86 -0.46
CA GLN A 7 5.62 -14.41 -1.14
C GLN A 7 6.93 -13.84 -0.59
N LYS A 8 6.97 -12.53 -0.33
CA LYS A 8 8.19 -11.81 0.07
C LYS A 8 8.49 -11.92 1.56
N THR A 9 7.45 -11.96 2.41
CA THR A 9 7.60 -11.98 3.87
C THR A 9 7.39 -13.37 4.49
N GLY A 10 6.67 -14.27 3.81
CA GLY A 10 6.20 -15.54 4.36
C GLY A 10 5.03 -15.40 5.35
N LYS A 11 4.50 -14.20 5.57
CA LYS A 11 3.41 -13.91 6.49
C LYS A 11 2.14 -13.51 5.74
N SER A 12 0.98 -13.85 6.29
CA SER A 12 -0.29 -13.34 5.78
C SER A 12 -0.43 -11.85 6.12
N ILE A 13 -1.16 -11.10 5.29
CA ILE A 13 -1.45 -9.70 5.60
C ILE A 13 -2.30 -9.65 6.87
N PRO A 14 -1.89 -8.90 7.91
CA PRO A 14 -2.71 -8.72 9.09
C PRO A 14 -3.99 -7.97 8.72
N SER A 15 -5.13 -8.51 9.12
CA SER A 15 -6.45 -7.92 8.91
C SER A 15 -7.13 -7.59 10.25
N THR A 16 -8.06 -6.64 10.23
CA THR A 16 -8.92 -6.31 11.39
C THR A 16 -10.39 -6.33 10.98
N PHE A 17 -11.30 -6.13 11.93
CA PHE A 17 -12.73 -6.12 11.69
C PHE A 17 -13.17 -4.88 10.90
N GLN A 18 -13.97 -5.08 9.86
CA GLN A 18 -14.44 -4.02 8.97
C GLN A 18 -15.20 -2.90 9.69
N PHE A 19 -15.99 -3.23 10.72
CA PHE A 19 -16.75 -2.21 11.47
C PHE A 19 -15.82 -1.25 12.23
N LEU A 20 -14.69 -1.73 12.75
CA LEU A 20 -13.69 -0.88 13.41
C LEU A 20 -13.06 0.10 12.42
N CYS A 21 -12.74 -0.39 11.21
CA CYS A 21 -12.29 0.48 10.12
C CYS A 21 -13.34 1.54 9.77
N SER A 22 -14.61 1.17 9.65
CA SER A 22 -15.70 2.12 9.33
C SER A 22 -15.84 3.21 10.39
N ILE A 23 -15.76 2.86 11.69
CA ILE A 23 -15.82 3.82 12.80
C ILE A 23 -14.61 4.78 12.73
N PHE A 24 -13.41 4.24 12.56
CA PHE A 24 -12.19 5.04 12.43
C PHE A 24 -12.29 6.04 11.28
N MET A 25 -12.71 5.58 10.10
CA MET A 25 -12.89 6.38 8.91
C MET A 25 -13.93 7.49 9.08
N ALA A 26 -15.01 7.22 9.81
CA ALA A 26 -16.02 8.23 10.14
C ALA A 26 -15.51 9.27 11.15
N SER A 27 -14.67 8.86 12.12
CA SER A 27 -14.11 9.73 13.15
C SER A 27 -13.01 10.66 12.63
N MET A 28 -12.20 10.21 11.66
CA MET A 28 -11.11 10.98 11.08
C MET A 28 -11.43 11.36 9.64
N LYS A 29 -12.24 12.41 9.48
CA LYS A 29 -12.82 12.81 8.19
C LYS A 29 -11.81 12.93 7.05
N ASP A 30 -10.64 13.51 7.29
CA ASP A 30 -9.60 13.66 6.26
C ASP A 30 -9.06 12.30 5.79
N MET A 31 -8.87 11.37 6.72
CA MET A 31 -8.50 9.99 6.41
C MET A 31 -9.63 9.28 5.65
N GLY A 32 -10.87 9.49 6.12
CA GLY A 32 -12.13 9.13 5.46
C GLY A 32 -12.15 9.48 3.97
N TYR A 33 -11.95 10.76 3.67
CA TYR A 33 -11.94 11.29 2.32
C TYR A 33 -10.76 10.79 1.49
N MET A 34 -9.57 10.69 2.07
CA MET A 34 -8.38 10.20 1.37
C MET A 34 -8.56 8.77 0.86
N PHE A 35 -9.02 7.83 1.69
CA PHE A 35 -9.26 6.46 1.23
C PHE A 35 -10.45 6.35 0.29
N LYS A 36 -11.49 7.17 0.45
CA LYS A 36 -12.57 7.26 -0.54
C LYS A 36 -12.01 7.69 -1.90
N TRP A 37 -11.14 8.70 -1.92
CA TRP A 37 -10.46 9.12 -3.13
C TRP A 37 -9.54 8.03 -3.70
N PHE A 38 -8.81 7.27 -2.87
CA PHE A 38 -8.03 6.11 -3.32
C PHE A 38 -8.87 5.05 -4.01
N HIS A 39 -10.09 4.81 -3.51
CA HIS A 39 -11.03 3.86 -4.07
C HIS A 39 -11.63 4.36 -5.40
N ASP A 40 -12.06 5.62 -5.45
CA ASP A 40 -12.87 6.13 -6.55
C ASP A 40 -12.03 6.62 -7.75
N GLY A 41 -10.84 7.18 -7.51
CA GLY A 41 -10.03 7.84 -8.56
C GLY A 41 -8.54 7.55 -8.50
N GLY A 42 -7.98 7.40 -7.30
CA GLY A 42 -6.59 7.01 -7.08
C GLY A 42 -5.54 7.91 -7.73
N TYR A 43 -4.29 7.46 -7.66
CA TYR A 43 -3.16 8.17 -8.23
C TYR A 43 -3.03 7.90 -9.74
N LYS A 44 -2.60 8.92 -10.50
CA LYS A 44 -2.35 8.85 -11.95
C LYS A 44 -0.86 8.90 -12.30
N ALA A 45 -0.03 8.21 -11.51
CA ALA A 45 1.41 8.22 -11.71
C ALA A 45 1.82 7.40 -12.94
N ASP A 46 2.71 7.95 -13.78
CA ASP A 46 3.33 7.24 -14.90
C ASP A 46 4.56 6.45 -14.41
N ILE A 47 4.34 5.19 -14.03
CA ILE A 47 5.40 4.33 -13.52
C ILE A 47 6.51 4.07 -14.57
N PRO A 48 6.20 3.83 -15.86
CA PRO A 48 7.22 3.77 -16.90
C PRO A 48 8.13 5.00 -16.93
N GLU A 49 7.58 6.21 -16.96
CA GLU A 49 8.38 7.45 -17.02
C GLU A 49 9.20 7.64 -15.75
N LEU A 50 8.60 7.40 -14.58
CA LEU A 50 9.32 7.50 -13.30
C LEU A 50 10.49 6.51 -13.22
N ARG A 51 10.37 5.33 -13.84
CA ARG A 51 11.47 4.36 -13.92
C ARG A 51 12.57 4.80 -14.90
N ARG A 52 12.26 5.60 -15.92
CA ARG A 52 13.28 6.22 -16.80
C ARG A 52 14.07 7.28 -16.04
N ILE A 53 13.38 8.11 -15.26
CA ILE A 53 14.00 9.16 -14.44
C ILE A 53 14.82 8.56 -13.30
N ASN A 54 14.28 7.54 -12.63
CA ASN A 54 14.94 6.83 -11.54
C ASN A 54 14.93 5.31 -11.82
N PRO A 55 15.98 4.76 -12.45
CA PRO A 55 16.11 3.33 -12.71
C PRO A 55 16.04 2.46 -11.44
N GLY A 56 16.39 3.02 -10.28
CA GLY A 56 16.32 2.38 -8.98
C GLY A 56 14.93 2.37 -8.34
N LEU A 57 13.88 2.83 -9.04
CA LEU A 57 12.51 2.86 -8.53
C LEU A 57 12.05 1.46 -8.11
N LYS A 58 11.87 1.30 -6.79
CA LYS A 58 11.46 0.04 -6.17
C LYS A 58 9.99 -0.20 -6.42
N ASP A 59 9.65 -1.44 -6.78
CA ASP A 59 8.28 -1.92 -6.66
C ASP A 59 7.99 -2.34 -5.22
N PHE A 60 6.73 -2.70 -4.96
CA PHE A 60 6.28 -3.11 -3.64
C PHE A 60 7.08 -4.31 -3.07
N GLY A 61 7.40 -5.29 -3.91
CA GLY A 61 8.14 -6.48 -3.47
C GLY A 61 9.59 -6.17 -3.12
N THR A 62 10.26 -5.37 -3.95
CA THR A 62 11.63 -4.93 -3.75
C THR A 62 11.76 -4.09 -2.49
N TRP A 63 10.79 -3.20 -2.23
CA TRP A 63 10.74 -2.41 -1.00
C TRP A 63 10.54 -3.32 0.22
N LEU A 64 9.64 -4.31 0.15
CA LEU A 64 9.43 -5.26 1.25
C LEU A 64 10.72 -5.99 1.64
N GLU A 65 11.50 -6.43 0.66
CA GLU A 65 12.76 -7.17 0.91
C GLU A 65 13.88 -6.29 1.45
N ARG A 66 13.97 -5.03 1.01
CA ARG A 66 15.16 -4.20 1.24
C ARG A 66 15.00 -3.18 2.34
N ASP A 67 13.82 -2.59 2.50
CA ASP A 67 13.63 -1.39 3.32
C ASP A 67 12.50 -1.51 4.34
N SER A 68 11.62 -2.49 4.22
CA SER A 68 10.50 -2.63 5.14
C SER A 68 10.93 -3.27 6.47
N GLU A 69 10.16 -3.03 7.52
CA GLU A 69 10.26 -3.74 8.81
C GLU A 69 9.98 -5.25 8.71
N PHE A 70 9.48 -5.72 7.55
CA PHE A 70 9.25 -7.13 7.27
C PHE A 70 10.44 -7.83 6.58
N ARG A 71 11.56 -7.11 6.38
CA ARG A 71 12.83 -7.70 5.92
C ARG A 71 13.25 -8.86 6.83
N ARG A 72 13.78 -9.92 6.22
CA ARG A 72 14.37 -11.04 6.96
C ARG A 72 15.75 -10.68 7.48
#